data_AF-A0A536UTN0-F1
#
_entry.id   AF-A0A536UTN0-F1
#
_cell.length_a   1.000
_cell.length_b   1.000
_cell.length_c   1.000
_cell.angle_alpha   90.00
_cell.angle_beta   90.00
_cell.angle_gamma   90.00
#
_symmetry.space_group_name_H-M   'P 1'
#
loop_
_entity.id
_entity.type
_entity.pdbx_description
1 polymer ?
#
loop_
_entity_poly.entity_id
_entity_poly.type
_entity_poly.pdbx_seq_one_letter_code
_entity_poly.pdbx_strand_id
1 'polypeptide(L)'
;MRRLALALAALLCTVLVLAALLLFIALRALTPASGEWRHVVQIGPWQRELSVPALIRVATHPLAASLIDGRSIDTSAGRWQLRARSDGRFEADCAPCSLRLRALGSAPLTLARAHLQARRAGADRFDGTLWLGEGAHSVALAWRAHLTANGLVLDATLKDAPAAELVHVFGHDIPEAQR
;
A
#
# COMPACT_ATOMS: atom_id res chain seq x y z
N MET A 1 6.71 48.22 18.56
CA MET A 1 7.24 46.86 18.77
C MET A 1 6.29 45.94 19.55
N ARG A 2 5.80 46.30 20.75
CA ARG A 2 4.93 45.45 21.58
C ARG A 2 3.60 45.01 20.91
N ARG A 3 2.91 45.90 20.17
CA ARG A 3 1.67 45.56 19.44
C ARG A 3 1.90 44.58 18.28
N LEU A 4 3.02 44.73 17.57
CA LEU A 4 3.43 43.81 16.49
C LEU A 4 3.79 42.43 17.06
N ALA A 5 4.51 42.37 18.19
CA ALA A 5 4.82 41.12 18.87
C ALA A 5 3.55 40.39 19.34
N LEU A 6 2.57 41.12 19.89
CA LEU A 6 1.28 40.54 20.29
C LEU A 6 0.47 40.04 19.09
N ALA A 7 0.47 40.78 17.97
CA ALA A 7 -0.21 40.34 16.74
C ALA A 7 0.43 39.08 16.14
N LEU A 8 1.76 39.02 16.09
CA LEU A 8 2.51 37.82 15.66
C LEU A 8 2.26 36.62 16.58
N ALA A 9 2.24 36.83 17.91
CA ALA A 9 1.95 35.78 18.87
C ALA A 9 0.51 35.26 18.74
N ALA A 10 -0.47 36.16 18.53
CA ALA A 10 -1.85 35.79 18.29
C ALA A 10 -2.02 35.02 16.98
N LEU A 11 -1.34 35.44 15.91
CA LEU A 11 -1.33 34.72 14.63
C LEU A 11 -0.73 33.32 14.78
N LEU A 12 0.43 33.21 15.45
CA LEU A 12 1.08 31.93 15.71
C LEU A 12 0.16 31.00 16.53
N CYS A 13 -0.46 31.50 17.60
CA CYS A 13 -1.43 30.74 18.38
C CYS A 13 -2.60 30.25 17.53
N THR A 14 -3.14 31.11 16.66
CA THR A 14 -4.25 30.74 15.78
C THR A 14 -3.85 29.62 14.81
N VAL A 15 -2.67 29.71 14.21
CA VAL A 15 -2.12 28.67 13.32
C VAL A 15 -1.93 27.35 14.08
N LEU A 16 -1.38 27.39 15.29
CA LEU A 16 -1.17 26.20 16.12
C LEU A 16 -2.49 25.53 16.52
N VAL A 17 -3.50 26.33 16.92
CA VAL A 17 -4.83 25.81 17.26
C VAL A 17 -5.49 25.17 16.04
N LEU A 18 -5.41 25.81 14.88
CA LEU A 18 -5.95 25.27 13.63
C LEU A 18 -5.26 23.94 13.26
N ALA A 19 -3.93 23.89 13.35
CA ALA A 19 -3.17 22.67 13.09
C ALA A 19 -3.53 21.54 14.06
N ALA A 20 -3.70 21.85 15.35
CA ALA A 20 -4.12 20.87 16.36
C ALA A 20 -5.55 20.35 16.09
N LEU A 21 -6.48 21.21 15.70
CA LEU A 21 -7.85 20.82 15.30
C LEU A 21 -7.85 19.91 14.08
N LEU A 22 -7.10 20.26 13.04
CA LEU A 22 -6.98 19.43 11.83
C LEU A 22 -6.39 18.06 12.15
N LEU A 23 -5.33 18.02 12.97
CA LEU A 23 -4.73 16.78 13.43
C LEU A 23 -5.72 15.94 14.24
N PHE A 24 -6.50 16.56 15.12
CA PHE A 24 -7.51 15.87 15.92
C PHE A 24 -8.60 15.25 15.04
N ILE A 25 -9.10 15.98 14.04
CA ILE A 25 -10.09 15.47 13.09
C ILE A 25 -9.51 14.31 12.28
N ALA A 26 -8.28 14.43 11.78
CA ALA A 26 -7.61 13.36 11.04
C ALA A 26 -7.47 12.09 11.89
N LEU A 27 -7.01 12.24 13.14
CA LEU A 27 -6.89 11.12 14.08
C LEU A 27 -8.24 10.46 14.39
N ARG A 28 -9.32 11.24 14.47
CA ARG A 28 -10.69 10.70 14.66
C ARG A 28 -11.21 10.01 13.39
N ALA A 29 -10.86 10.47 12.20
CA ALA A 29 -11.19 9.78 10.96
C ALA A 29 -10.44 8.44 10.81
N LEU A 30 -9.28 8.30 11.48
CA LEU A 30 -8.47 7.09 11.52
C LEU A 30 -8.88 6.11 12.64
N THR A 31 -9.75 6.50 13.58
CA THR A 31 -10.20 5.57 14.63
C THR A 31 -11.11 4.50 14.02
N PRO A 32 -10.81 3.20 14.21
CA PRO A 32 -11.61 2.13 13.64
C PRO A 32 -13.00 2.05 14.28
N ALA A 33 -14.01 1.75 13.46
CA ALA A 33 -15.34 1.39 13.93
C ALA A 33 -15.34 -0.03 14.53
N SER A 34 -16.40 -0.36 15.27
CA SER A 34 -16.55 -1.71 15.87
C SER A 34 -16.55 -2.79 14.79
N GLY A 35 -15.61 -3.72 14.85
CA GLY A 35 -15.47 -4.81 13.89
C GLY A 35 -14.73 -4.43 12.60
N GLU A 36 -14.29 -3.17 12.45
CA GLU A 36 -13.51 -2.74 11.30
C GLU A 36 -12.08 -3.29 11.35
N TRP A 37 -11.53 -3.57 10.18
CA TRP A 37 -10.16 -4.02 10.01
C TRP A 37 -9.18 -2.98 10.56
N ARG A 38 -8.52 -3.35 11.66
CA ARG A 38 -7.63 -2.48 12.43
C ARG A 38 -6.20 -3.00 12.43
N HIS A 39 -5.26 -2.06 12.46
CA HIS A 39 -3.85 -2.32 12.68
C HIS A 39 -3.38 -1.55 13.91
N VAL A 40 -2.65 -2.23 14.81
CA VAL A 40 -2.08 -1.62 16.01
C VAL A 40 -0.72 -1.06 15.65
N VAL A 41 -0.57 0.26 15.79
CA VAL A 41 0.69 0.94 15.51
C VAL A 41 1.23 1.49 16.82
N GLN A 42 2.53 1.30 17.04
CA GLN A 42 3.23 1.85 18.18
C GLN A 42 3.86 3.19 17.77
N ILE A 43 3.37 4.28 18.35
CA ILE A 43 3.88 5.64 18.13
C ILE A 43 4.52 6.09 19.44
N GLY A 44 5.83 5.80 19.57
CA GLY A 44 6.57 6.03 20.81
C GLY A 44 6.02 5.17 21.98
N PRO A 45 5.65 5.77 23.12
CA PRO A 45 5.08 5.04 24.26
C PRO A 45 3.60 4.67 24.08
N TRP A 46 2.94 5.12 23.01
CA TRP A 46 1.51 4.92 22.81
C TRP A 46 1.22 3.85 21.79
N GLN A 47 0.29 2.96 22.12
CA GLN A 47 -0.33 2.04 21.16
C GLN A 47 -1.65 2.65 20.70
N ARG A 48 -1.85 2.70 19.37
CA ARG A 48 -3.10 3.18 18.76
C ARG A 48 -3.59 2.17 17.75
N GLU A 49 -4.89 1.91 17.79
CA GLU A 49 -5.59 1.18 16.75
C GLU A 49 -5.96 2.15 15.63
N LEU A 50 -5.57 1.84 14.40
CA LEU A 50 -5.91 2.62 13.22
C LEU A 50 -6.76 1.78 12.26
N SER A 51 -7.79 2.39 11.67
CA SER A 51 -8.55 1.80 10.57
C SER A 51 -7.64 1.63 9.36
N VAL A 52 -7.45 0.38 8.94
CA VAL A 52 -6.68 0.07 7.73
C VAL A 52 -7.40 0.61 6.49
N PRO A 53 -8.74 0.49 6.35
CA PRO A 53 -9.45 1.14 5.24
C PRO A 53 -9.23 2.66 5.18
N ALA A 54 -9.26 3.36 6.31
CA ALA A 54 -8.99 4.79 6.37
C ALA A 54 -7.55 5.11 5.94
N LEU A 55 -6.57 4.33 6.40
CA LEU A 55 -5.17 4.48 6.01
C LEU A 55 -4.98 4.29 4.50
N ILE A 56 -5.58 3.24 3.91
CA ILE A 56 -5.52 2.99 2.47
C ILE A 56 -6.14 4.16 1.70
N ARG A 57 -7.29 4.68 2.16
CA ARG A 57 -7.94 5.84 1.55
C ARG A 57 -7.06 7.08 1.59
N VAL A 58 -6.42 7.36 2.72
CA VAL A 58 -5.49 8.49 2.86
C VAL A 58 -4.28 8.29 1.96
N ALA A 59 -3.62 7.13 2.01
CA ALA A 59 -2.42 6.85 1.23
C ALA A 59 -2.66 6.95 -0.29
N THR A 60 -3.85 6.61 -0.75
CA THR A 60 -4.24 6.67 -2.17
C THR A 60 -5.01 7.94 -2.53
N HIS A 61 -5.05 8.95 -1.66
CA HIS A 61 -5.70 10.22 -1.92
C HIS A 61 -4.79 11.15 -2.75
N PRO A 62 -5.30 11.93 -3.73
CA PRO A 62 -4.46 12.83 -4.55
C PRO A 62 -3.63 13.82 -3.73
N LEU A 63 -4.19 14.35 -2.64
CA LEU A 63 -3.47 15.26 -1.73
C LEU A 63 -2.34 14.57 -0.94
N ALA A 64 -2.38 13.23 -0.82
CA ALA A 64 -1.34 12.46 -0.16
C ALA A 64 -0.28 11.92 -1.13
N ALA A 65 -0.49 12.07 -2.44
CA ALA A 65 0.44 11.58 -3.46
C ALA A 65 1.87 12.08 -3.23
N SER A 66 2.05 13.37 -2.95
CA SER A 66 3.36 13.97 -2.67
C SER A 66 3.99 13.52 -1.35
N LEU A 67 3.18 13.08 -0.38
CA LEU A 67 3.66 12.59 0.91
C LEU A 67 4.21 11.17 0.80
N ILE A 68 3.68 10.36 -0.12
CA ILE A 68 4.10 8.97 -0.32
C ILE A 68 5.14 8.80 -1.45
N ASP A 69 5.23 9.76 -2.37
CA ASP A 69 6.15 9.68 -3.49
C ASP A 69 7.61 9.64 -3.02
N GLY A 70 8.37 8.65 -3.52
CA GLY A 70 9.76 8.40 -3.14
C GLY A 70 9.94 7.81 -1.73
N ARG A 71 8.87 7.50 -1.00
CA ARG A 71 8.98 6.88 0.33
C ARG A 71 9.22 5.39 0.22
N SER A 72 9.94 4.83 1.17
CA SER A 72 10.12 3.38 1.29
C SER A 72 9.39 2.85 2.51
N ILE A 73 8.72 1.71 2.37
CA ILE A 73 8.08 0.99 3.48
C ILE A 73 8.71 -0.39 3.61
N ASP A 74 9.08 -0.75 4.83
CA ASP A 74 9.59 -2.08 5.13
C ASP A 74 8.41 -3.00 5.46
N THR A 75 8.32 -4.12 4.75
CA THR A 75 7.26 -5.12 4.91
C THR A 75 7.89 -6.49 5.12
N SER A 76 7.09 -7.49 5.50
CA SER A 76 7.56 -8.88 5.54
C SER A 76 8.03 -9.41 4.18
N ALA A 77 7.65 -8.75 3.08
CA ALA A 77 8.07 -9.11 1.74
C ALA A 77 9.37 -8.43 1.28
N GLY A 78 9.91 -7.51 2.07
CA GLY A 78 11.03 -6.65 1.71
C GLY A 78 10.65 -5.17 1.72
N ARG A 79 11.59 -4.35 1.25
CA ARG A 79 11.45 -2.89 1.17
C ARG A 79 10.76 -2.50 -0.13
N TRP A 80 9.60 -1.85 -0.02
CA TRP A 80 8.86 -1.31 -1.15
C TRP A 80 9.14 0.17 -1.31
N GLN A 81 9.56 0.59 -2.50
CA GLN A 81 9.66 1.99 -2.90
C GLN A 81 8.33 2.41 -3.52
N LEU A 82 7.68 3.39 -2.91
CA LEU A 82 6.40 3.92 -3.35
C LEU A 82 6.61 5.11 -4.27
N ARG A 83 5.83 5.17 -5.34
CA ARG A 83 5.81 6.28 -6.30
C ARG A 83 4.38 6.65 -6.61
N ALA A 84 4.08 7.94 -6.54
CA ALA A 84 2.79 8.46 -6.94
C ALA A 84 2.92 9.13 -8.31
N ARG A 85 2.05 8.77 -9.25
CA ARG A 85 2.04 9.31 -10.60
C ARG A 85 1.02 10.44 -10.69
N SER A 86 1.30 11.41 -11.54
CA SER A 86 0.42 12.58 -11.77
C SER A 86 -0.95 12.22 -12.34
N ASP A 87 -1.08 11.04 -12.95
CA ASP A 87 -2.34 10.51 -13.49
C ASP A 87 -3.17 9.72 -12.46
N GLY A 88 -2.78 9.76 -11.18
CA GLY A 88 -3.49 9.08 -10.10
C GLY A 88 -3.16 7.59 -9.97
N ARG A 89 -2.14 7.10 -10.70
CA ARG A 89 -1.58 5.76 -10.47
C ARG A 89 -0.59 5.77 -9.31
N PHE A 90 -0.54 4.65 -8.62
CA PHE A 90 0.42 4.36 -7.56
C PHE A 90 1.28 3.19 -8.01
N GLU A 91 2.59 3.37 -7.96
CA GLU A 91 3.58 2.35 -8.30
C GLU A 91 4.33 1.97 -7.03
N ALA A 92 4.60 0.68 -6.86
CA ALA A 92 5.41 0.18 -5.77
C ALA A 92 6.41 -0.85 -6.29
N ASP A 93 7.69 -0.61 -6.04
CA ASP A 93 8.79 -1.46 -6.50
C ASP A 93 9.48 -2.14 -5.32
N CYS A 94 9.71 -3.44 -5.41
CA CYS A 94 10.46 -4.20 -4.42
C CYS A 94 11.56 -5.02 -5.10
N ALA A 95 12.81 -4.90 -4.65
CA ALA A 95 13.95 -5.66 -5.15
C ALA A 95 15.08 -5.72 -4.11
N PRO A 96 15.55 -6.93 -3.70
CA PRO A 96 14.90 -8.24 -3.86
C PRO A 96 13.63 -8.34 -2.98
N CYS A 97 12.71 -9.24 -3.32
CA CYS A 97 11.47 -9.41 -2.56
C CYS A 97 11.12 -10.88 -2.30
N SER A 98 10.47 -11.15 -1.17
CA SER A 98 10.06 -12.49 -0.74
C SER A 98 8.55 -12.53 -0.52
N LEU A 99 7.81 -13.10 -1.46
CA LEU A 99 6.35 -13.11 -1.44
C LEU A 99 5.80 -14.46 -1.05
N ARG A 100 4.84 -14.48 -0.12
CA ARG A 100 4.08 -15.70 0.22
C ARG A 100 2.73 -15.63 -0.47
N LEU A 101 2.62 -16.27 -1.63
CA LEU A 101 1.39 -16.36 -2.38
C LEU A 101 0.68 -17.66 -1.99
N ARG A 102 -0.39 -17.55 -1.18
CA ARG A 102 -1.13 -18.74 -0.68
C ARG A 102 -1.65 -19.65 -1.82
N ALA A 103 -1.90 -19.07 -2.98
CA ALA A 103 -2.35 -19.79 -4.17
C ALA A 103 -1.25 -20.70 -4.79
N LEU A 104 0.03 -20.46 -4.48
CA LEU A 104 1.18 -21.14 -5.08
C LEU A 104 1.94 -22.05 -4.09
N GLY A 105 1.47 -22.15 -2.85
CA GLY A 105 2.05 -23.01 -1.82
C GLY A 105 2.38 -22.28 -0.51
N SER A 106 2.96 -23.02 0.43
CA SER A 106 3.30 -22.52 1.76
C SER A 106 4.68 -21.86 1.85
N ALA A 107 5.55 -22.11 0.86
CA ALA A 107 6.91 -21.59 0.80
C ALA A 107 6.94 -20.14 0.27
N PRO A 108 7.82 -19.28 0.82
CA PRO A 108 8.03 -17.94 0.28
C PRO A 108 8.78 -17.98 -1.05
N LEU A 109 8.23 -17.35 -2.08
CA LEU A 109 8.84 -17.17 -3.39
C LEU A 109 9.82 -16.01 -3.33
N THR A 110 11.09 -16.28 -3.66
CA THR A 110 12.13 -15.24 -3.71
C THR A 110 12.23 -14.72 -5.14
N LEU A 111 11.94 -13.44 -5.34
CA LEU A 111 11.92 -12.81 -6.65
C LEU A 111 12.96 -11.69 -6.71
N ALA A 112 13.64 -11.57 -7.85
CA ALA A 112 14.61 -10.50 -8.09
C ALA A 112 13.96 -9.12 -8.00
N ARG A 113 12.75 -8.98 -8.56
CA ARG A 113 11.95 -7.76 -8.53
C ARG A 113 10.46 -8.08 -8.53
N ALA A 114 9.68 -7.26 -7.85
CA ALA A 114 8.24 -7.15 -8.01
C ALA A 114 7.88 -5.68 -8.26
N HIS A 115 7.06 -5.43 -9.27
CA HIS A 115 6.52 -4.11 -9.56
C HIS A 115 5.00 -4.17 -9.48
N LEU A 116 4.41 -3.37 -8.60
CA LEU A 116 2.97 -3.25 -8.43
C LEU A 116 2.53 -1.90 -8.98
N GLN A 117 1.59 -1.90 -9.92
CA GLN A 117 0.84 -0.72 -10.29
C GLN A 117 -0.58 -0.86 -9.77
N ALA A 118 -1.08 0.17 -9.12
CA ALA A 118 -2.44 0.31 -8.64
C ALA A 118 -3.03 1.62 -9.14
N ARG A 119 -4.32 1.64 -9.47
CA ARG A 119 -5.09 2.86 -9.69
C ARG A 119 -6.45 2.74 -9.00
N ARG A 120 -7.03 3.89 -8.66
CA ARG A 120 -8.36 3.93 -8.07
C ARG A 120 -9.41 3.86 -9.18
N ALA A 121 -10.21 2.80 -9.18
CA ALA A 121 -11.30 2.58 -10.15
C ALA A 121 -12.68 3.03 -9.60
N GLY A 122 -12.77 3.43 -8.33
CA GLY A 122 -13.97 3.96 -7.71
C GLY A 122 -13.81 4.24 -6.21
N ALA A 123 -14.92 4.51 -5.53
CA ALA A 123 -14.97 4.50 -4.07
C ALA A 123 -14.66 3.08 -3.60
N ASP A 124 -13.54 2.90 -2.90
CA ASP A 124 -13.10 1.62 -2.34
C ASP A 124 -12.88 0.49 -3.37
N ARG A 125 -12.61 0.84 -4.64
CA ARG A 125 -12.22 -0.11 -5.70
C ARG A 125 -10.90 0.29 -6.31
N PHE A 126 -10.05 -0.70 -6.50
CA PHE A 126 -8.72 -0.56 -7.08
C PHE A 126 -8.55 -1.61 -8.17
N ASP A 127 -7.79 -1.27 -9.19
CA ASP A 127 -7.36 -2.22 -10.20
C ASP A 127 -5.91 -1.90 -10.60
N GLY A 128 -5.27 -2.86 -11.24
CA GLY A 128 -3.88 -2.70 -11.59
C GLY A 128 -3.25 -3.97 -12.12
N THR A 129 -1.93 -3.92 -12.19
CA THR A 129 -1.11 -5.05 -12.65
C THR A 129 0.05 -5.24 -11.68
N LEU A 130 0.36 -6.48 -11.39
CA LEU A 130 1.52 -6.91 -10.61
C LEU A 130 2.44 -7.67 -11.55
N TRP A 131 3.66 -7.18 -11.72
CA TRP A 131 4.71 -7.86 -12.45
C TRP A 131 5.65 -8.52 -11.45
N LEU A 132 5.86 -9.81 -11.61
CA LEU A 132 6.76 -10.62 -10.80
C LEU A 132 7.92 -11.10 -11.67
N GLY A 133 9.16 -10.89 -11.24
CA GLY A 133 10.35 -11.26 -12.01
C GLY A 133 10.99 -10.06 -12.73
N GLU A 134 11.95 -10.33 -13.60
CA GLU A 134 12.73 -9.32 -14.31
C GLU A 134 12.90 -9.69 -15.79
N GLY A 135 12.81 -8.71 -16.68
CA GLY A 135 13.06 -8.88 -18.11
C GLY A 135 12.10 -9.86 -18.80
N ALA A 136 12.67 -10.80 -19.56
CA ALA A 136 11.95 -11.78 -20.38
C ALA A 136 11.29 -12.92 -19.59
N HIS A 137 11.40 -12.94 -18.26
CA HIS A 137 10.77 -13.93 -17.39
C HIS A 137 9.81 -13.25 -16.39
N SER A 138 9.18 -12.14 -16.82
CA SER A 138 8.26 -11.40 -15.97
C SER A 138 6.82 -11.86 -16.19
N VAL A 139 6.17 -12.27 -15.11
CA VAL A 139 4.77 -12.69 -15.13
C VAL A 139 3.90 -11.50 -14.74
N ALA A 140 2.97 -11.12 -15.62
CA ALA A 140 2.02 -10.05 -15.38
C ALA A 140 0.66 -10.60 -14.89
N LEU A 141 0.29 -10.23 -13.67
CA LEU A 141 -0.97 -10.56 -13.03
C LEU A 141 -1.86 -9.32 -13.04
N ALA A 142 -2.96 -9.34 -13.78
CA ALA A 142 -3.98 -8.30 -13.65
C ALA A 142 -4.73 -8.53 -12.33
N TRP A 143 -4.98 -7.49 -11.57
CA TRP A 143 -5.69 -7.63 -10.30
C TRP A 143 -6.72 -6.53 -10.11
N ARG A 144 -7.76 -6.88 -9.37
CA ARG A 144 -8.79 -5.97 -8.88
C ARG A 144 -8.91 -6.16 -7.38
N ALA A 145 -9.12 -5.08 -6.66
CA ALA A 145 -9.33 -5.14 -5.23
C ALA A 145 -10.53 -4.30 -4.82
N HIS A 146 -11.31 -4.84 -3.88
CA HIS A 146 -12.39 -4.13 -3.23
C HIS A 146 -12.09 -3.99 -1.75
N LEU A 147 -12.04 -2.75 -1.29
CA LEU A 147 -11.82 -2.42 0.10
C LEU A 147 -13.16 -2.45 0.84
N THR A 148 -13.23 -3.26 1.88
CA THR A 148 -14.41 -3.39 2.75
C THR A 148 -14.06 -2.97 4.17
N ALA A 149 -15.06 -2.84 5.03
CA ALA A 149 -14.83 -2.60 6.45
C ALA A 149 -13.97 -3.70 7.11
N ASN A 150 -14.07 -4.95 6.63
CA ASN A 150 -13.46 -6.11 7.30
C ASN A 150 -12.17 -6.59 6.63
N GLY A 151 -11.76 -5.97 5.53
CA GLY A 151 -10.56 -6.38 4.79
C GLY A 151 -10.50 -5.88 3.36
N LEU A 152 -9.39 -6.19 2.70
CA LEU A 152 -9.20 -6.01 1.26
C LEU A 152 -9.46 -7.35 0.56
N VAL A 153 -10.49 -7.40 -0.27
CA VAL A 153 -10.76 -8.56 -1.15
C VAL A 153 -9.98 -8.33 -2.44
N LEU A 154 -9.12 -9.26 -2.83
CA LEU A 154 -8.25 -9.15 -4.00
C LEU A 154 -8.49 -10.31 -4.96
N ASP A 155 -8.89 -9.98 -6.17
CA ASP A 155 -9.09 -10.88 -7.29
C ASP A 155 -7.94 -10.68 -8.28
N ALA A 156 -7.02 -11.64 -8.32
CA ALA A 156 -5.94 -11.66 -9.30
C ALA A 156 -6.27 -12.65 -10.42
N THR A 157 -6.16 -12.19 -11.65
CA THR A 157 -6.27 -13.02 -12.85
C THR A 157 -4.93 -13.02 -13.55
N LEU A 158 -4.37 -14.21 -13.72
CA LEU A 158 -3.20 -14.40 -14.54
C LEU A 158 -3.58 -14.11 -15.99
N LYS A 159 -2.99 -13.07 -16.58
CA LYS A 159 -3.17 -12.80 -18.00
C LYS A 159 -2.44 -13.92 -18.73
N ASP A 160 -3.09 -14.53 -19.73
CA ASP A 160 -2.61 -15.70 -20.48
C ASP A 160 -1.12 -15.62 -20.82
N ALA A 161 -0.27 -16.09 -19.91
CA ALA A 161 1.14 -16.36 -20.15
C ALA A 161 1.18 -17.77 -20.73
N PRO A 162 1.89 -18.00 -21.85
CA PRO A 162 2.02 -19.34 -22.43
C PRO A 162 2.43 -20.32 -21.33
N ALA A 163 1.74 -21.47 -21.22
CA ALA A 163 1.93 -22.42 -20.12
C ALA A 163 3.41 -22.83 -19.88
N ALA A 164 4.24 -22.77 -20.92
CA ALA A 164 5.69 -23.01 -20.85
C ALA A 164 6.45 -22.04 -19.93
N GLU A 165 6.02 -20.78 -19.83
CA GLU A 165 6.68 -19.76 -19.01
C GLU A 165 6.30 -19.89 -17.52
N LEU A 166 5.09 -20.36 -17.24
CA LEU A 166 4.63 -20.69 -15.89
C LEU A 166 5.37 -21.89 -15.29
N VAL A 167 5.65 -22.91 -16.11
CA VAL A 167 6.46 -24.06 -15.69
C VAL A 167 7.92 -23.64 -15.45
N HIS A 168 8.44 -22.64 -16.15
CA HIS A 168 9.81 -22.18 -15.92
C HIS A 168 9.97 -21.31 -14.66
N VAL A 169 8.92 -20.58 -14.26
CA VAL A 169 8.91 -19.74 -13.05
C VAL A 169 8.52 -20.53 -11.80
N PHE A 170 7.59 -21.47 -11.91
CA PHE A 170 7.07 -22.25 -10.77
C PHE A 170 7.54 -23.70 -10.71
N GLY A 171 8.17 -24.22 -11.77
CA GLY A 171 8.51 -25.64 -11.88
C GLY A 171 9.61 -26.13 -10.95
N HIS A 172 10.38 -25.25 -10.31
CA HIS A 172 11.33 -25.66 -9.28
C HIS A 172 10.63 -26.00 -7.94
N ASP A 173 9.40 -25.50 -7.71
CA ASP A 173 8.70 -25.59 -6.42
C ASP A 173 7.38 -26.40 -6.48
N ILE A 174 7.01 -26.98 -7.62
CA ILE A 174 5.82 -27.84 -7.78
C ILE A 174 6.26 -29.33 -7.83
N PRO A 175 6.15 -30.09 -6.73
CA PRO A 175 6.55 -31.49 -6.69
C PRO A 175 5.72 -32.40 -7.61
N GLU A 176 4.50 -32.02 -8.01
CA GLU A 176 3.67 -32.82 -8.92
C GLU A 176 4.12 -32.78 -10.40
N ALA A 177 4.99 -31.86 -10.83
CA ALA A 177 5.46 -31.76 -12.21
C ALA A 177 6.61 -32.71 -12.56
N GLN A 178 7.12 -33.48 -11.58
CA GLN A 178 8.24 -34.42 -11.76
C GLN A 178 7.81 -35.89 -11.82
N ARG A 179 6.51 -36.20 -11.93
CA ARG A 179 6.02 -37.57 -12.11
C ARG A 179 5.56 -37.84 -13.54
#